data_AF-A0A9D6Q8K3-F1
#
_entry.id   AF-A0A9D6Q8K3-F1
#
_cell.length_a   1.000
_cell.length_b   1.000
_cell.length_c   1.000
_cell.angle_alpha   90.00
_cell.angle_beta   90.00
_cell.angle_gamma   90.00
#
_symmetry.space_group_name_H-M   'P 1'
#
loop_
_entity.id
_entity.type
_entity.pdbx_description
1 polymer ?
#
loop_
_entity_poly.entity_id
_entity_poly.type
_entity_poly.pdbx_seq_one_letter_code
_entity_poly.pdbx_strand_id
1 'polypeptide(L)'
;MMGPAARVKRSAAGAAEPPRREVLLTLYRRHHLVRGHVDLDDFTADAIRDPTVCTLAARTSYREDPTAEYPQRFGGRLRVHLYGGRVVEHHQPVNRSSAECPLTRAEVESKFRRNAARALSRAAADAVVDAIDSLERCANLSALTRPFRP
;
A
#
# COMPACT_ATOMS: atom_id res chain seq x y z
N MET A 1 -27.74 -14.08 36.07
CA MET A 1 -27.34 -12.70 35.72
C MET A 1 -26.48 -12.79 34.47
N MET A 2 -26.96 -12.24 33.33
CA MET A 2 -26.31 -12.19 32.01
C MET A 2 -24.95 -11.45 32.07
N GLY A 3 -23.97 -11.66 31.18
CA GLY A 3 -24.14 -11.77 29.73
C GLY A 3 -23.05 -12.54 28.96
N PRO A 4 -23.19 -12.58 27.61
CA PRO A 4 -22.90 -13.77 26.83
C PRO A 4 -21.52 -13.76 26.15
N ALA A 5 -20.97 -14.96 25.98
CA ALA A 5 -19.82 -15.24 25.13
C ALA A 5 -20.05 -14.73 23.70
N ALA A 6 -19.12 -13.93 23.19
CA ALA A 6 -19.13 -13.41 21.83
C ALA A 6 -19.07 -14.58 20.84
N ARG A 7 -20.23 -14.89 20.25
CA ARG A 7 -20.42 -15.94 19.26
C ARG A 7 -19.79 -15.48 17.94
N VAL A 8 -18.64 -16.06 17.57
CA VAL A 8 -18.07 -15.92 16.22
C VAL A 8 -19.03 -16.59 15.23
N LYS A 9 -19.92 -15.80 14.61
CA LYS A 9 -20.69 -16.28 13.47
C LYS A 9 -19.77 -16.34 12.26
N ARG A 10 -19.34 -17.55 11.88
CA ARG A 10 -19.08 -17.85 10.47
C ARG A 10 -20.45 -18.02 9.81
N SER A 11 -20.80 -17.09 8.92
CA SER A 11 -21.90 -17.27 7.96
C SER A 11 -21.29 -17.74 6.65
N ALA A 12 -21.62 -18.97 6.24
CA ALA A 12 -21.46 -19.44 4.88
C ALA A 12 -22.83 -19.37 4.22
N ALA A 13 -23.07 -18.33 3.40
CA ALA A 13 -23.98 -18.29 2.26
C ALA A 13 -24.13 -16.83 1.79
N GLY A 14 -23.82 -16.57 0.51
CA GLY A 14 -24.00 -15.28 -0.15
C GLY A 14 -22.78 -14.36 -0.04
N ALA A 15 -21.70 -14.67 -0.77
CA ALA A 15 -20.60 -13.72 -0.93
C ALA A 15 -21.07 -12.55 -1.79
N ALA A 16 -21.75 -11.59 -1.18
CA ALA A 16 -21.85 -10.25 -1.75
C ALA A 16 -20.42 -9.77 -2.00
N GLU A 17 -20.16 -9.33 -3.22
CA GLU A 17 -18.84 -8.83 -3.61
C GLU A 17 -18.45 -7.72 -2.62
N PRO A 18 -17.36 -7.89 -1.84
CA PRO A 18 -16.96 -6.88 -0.88
C PRO A 18 -16.70 -5.56 -1.63
N PRO A 19 -17.15 -4.41 -1.10
CA PRO A 19 -17.00 -3.13 -1.79
C PRO A 19 -15.53 -2.91 -2.17
N ARG A 20 -15.28 -2.44 -3.40
CA ARG A 20 -13.95 -2.38 -4.05
C ARG A 20 -12.81 -1.83 -3.16
N ARG A 21 -13.12 -0.94 -2.22
CA ARG A 21 -12.17 -0.38 -1.22
C ARG A 21 -11.64 -1.39 -0.21
N GLU A 22 -12.45 -2.36 0.22
CA GLU A 22 -12.09 -3.39 1.20
C GLU A 22 -11.16 -4.45 0.59
N VAL A 23 -11.39 -4.77 -0.68
CA VAL A 23 -10.52 -5.65 -1.47
C VAL A 23 -9.13 -5.02 -1.64
N LEU A 24 -9.07 -3.72 -1.94
CA LEU A 24 -7.82 -3.01 -2.21
C LEU A 24 -6.92 -2.90 -0.97
N LEU A 25 -7.48 -2.53 0.18
CA LEU A 25 -6.74 -2.42 1.46
C LEU A 25 -6.18 -3.77 1.91
N THR A 26 -6.93 -4.85 1.67
CA THR A 26 -6.49 -6.19 2.05
C THR A 26 -5.43 -6.72 1.08
N LEU A 27 -5.54 -6.45 -0.23
CA LEU A 27 -4.50 -6.80 -1.21
C LEU A 27 -3.18 -6.05 -0.94
N TYR A 28 -3.24 -4.74 -0.71
CA TYR A 28 -2.07 -3.90 -0.44
C TYR A 28 -1.23 -4.45 0.72
N ARG A 29 -1.88 -4.80 1.84
CA ARG A 29 -1.19 -5.32 3.03
C ARG A 29 -0.58 -6.71 2.80
N ARG A 30 -1.21 -7.55 1.97
CA ARG A 30 -0.69 -8.90 1.67
C ARG A 30 0.56 -8.85 0.82
N HIS A 31 0.54 -8.09 -0.28
CA HIS A 31 1.73 -7.91 -1.13
C HIS A 31 2.88 -7.32 -0.33
N HIS A 32 2.62 -6.31 0.51
CA HIS A 32 3.66 -5.74 1.37
C HIS A 32 4.23 -6.75 2.38
N LEU A 33 3.41 -7.65 2.94
CA LEU A 33 3.90 -8.68 3.86
C LEU A 33 4.74 -9.76 3.16
N VAL A 34 4.40 -10.08 1.90
CA VAL A 34 5.13 -11.10 1.12
C VAL A 34 6.41 -10.53 0.50
N ARG A 35 6.36 -9.30 -0.03
CA ARG A 35 7.40 -8.71 -0.88
C ARG A 35 8.14 -7.53 -0.24
N GLY A 36 7.66 -7.02 0.89
CA GLY A 36 8.20 -5.83 1.55
C GLY A 36 7.89 -4.50 0.85
N HIS A 37 7.14 -4.53 -0.25
CA HIS A 37 6.71 -3.37 -1.02
C HIS A 37 5.38 -3.65 -1.73
N VAL A 38 4.77 -2.60 -2.29
CA VAL A 38 3.63 -2.69 -3.21
C VAL A 38 3.83 -1.69 -4.32
N ASP A 39 3.89 -2.17 -5.56
CA ASP A 39 4.00 -1.37 -6.77
C ASP A 39 2.88 -1.71 -7.77
N LEU A 40 2.86 -1.03 -8.91
CA LEU A 40 1.79 -1.22 -9.91
C LEU A 40 1.72 -2.66 -10.45
N ASP A 41 2.85 -3.35 -10.52
CA ASP A 41 2.92 -4.72 -11.03
C ASP A 41 2.28 -5.75 -10.09
N ASP A 42 2.10 -5.40 -8.81
CA ASP A 42 1.40 -6.23 -7.83
C ASP A 42 -0.12 -6.30 -8.08
N PHE A 43 -0.65 -5.44 -8.95
CA PHE A 43 -2.07 -5.44 -9.32
C PHE A 43 -2.34 -6.13 -10.66
N THR A 44 -1.35 -6.79 -11.24
CA THR A 44 -1.55 -7.64 -12.43
C THR A 44 -2.36 -8.89 -12.06
N ALA A 45 -3.06 -9.47 -13.04
CA ALA A 45 -3.86 -10.67 -12.82
C ALA A 45 -3.02 -11.84 -12.27
N ASP A 46 -1.77 -11.96 -12.73
CA ASP A 46 -0.86 -13.00 -12.28
C ASP A 46 -0.35 -12.74 -10.86
N ALA A 47 0.01 -11.50 -10.53
CA ALA A 47 0.46 -11.14 -9.19
C ALA A 47 -0.67 -11.33 -8.14
N ILE A 48 -1.91 -11.00 -8.49
CA ILE A 48 -3.07 -11.20 -7.61
C ILE A 48 -3.37 -12.69 -7.40
N ARG A 49 -3.09 -13.54 -8.40
CA ARG A 49 -3.28 -15.00 -8.34
C ARG A 49 -2.09 -15.75 -7.75
N ASP A 50 -1.04 -15.05 -7.31
CA ASP A 50 0.10 -15.65 -6.63
C ASP A 50 -0.36 -16.53 -5.45
N PRO A 51 -0.03 -17.84 -5.42
CA PRO A 51 -0.51 -18.75 -4.40
C PRO A 51 -0.15 -18.33 -2.97
N THR A 52 0.99 -17.66 -2.78
CA THR A 52 1.44 -17.16 -1.47
C THR A 52 0.56 -16.00 -1.02
N VAL A 53 0.26 -15.07 -1.93
CA VAL A 53 -0.66 -13.95 -1.69
C VAL A 53 -2.06 -14.47 -1.38
N CYS A 54 -2.57 -15.43 -2.15
CA CYS A 54 -3.87 -16.06 -1.92
C CYS A 54 -3.94 -16.82 -0.58
N THR A 55 -2.86 -17.51 -0.19
CA THR A 55 -2.78 -18.21 1.10
C THR A 55 -2.85 -17.23 2.27
N LEU A 56 -2.10 -16.13 2.21
CA LEU A 56 -2.17 -15.09 3.22
C LEU A 56 -3.55 -14.41 3.22
N ALA A 57 -4.14 -14.24 2.05
CA ALA A 57 -5.48 -13.69 1.88
C ALA A 57 -6.55 -14.48 2.63
N ALA A 58 -6.54 -15.80 2.47
CA ALA A 58 -7.48 -16.70 3.13
C ALA A 58 -7.38 -16.67 4.67
N ARG A 59 -6.23 -16.22 5.21
CA ARG A 59 -5.97 -16.10 6.65
C ARG A 59 -6.18 -14.68 7.20
N THR A 60 -6.54 -13.72 6.35
CA THR A 60 -6.71 -12.32 6.75
C THR A 60 -8.18 -12.02 7.05
N SER A 61 -8.44 -11.41 8.20
CA SER A 61 -9.75 -10.84 8.54
C SER A 61 -9.59 -9.39 8.98
N TYR A 62 -10.67 -8.61 8.89
CA TYR A 62 -10.69 -7.23 9.40
C TYR A 62 -11.80 -7.04 10.44
N ARG A 63 -11.66 -5.95 11.19
CA ARG A 63 -12.65 -5.42 12.12
C ARG A 63 -12.64 -3.91 11.96
N GLU A 64 -13.81 -3.31 12.08
CA GLU A 64 -13.91 -1.85 12.22
C GLU A 64 -13.29 -1.45 13.56
N ASP A 65 -12.54 -0.35 13.56
CA ASP A 65 -11.98 0.22 14.78
C ASP A 65 -12.90 1.36 15.24
N PRO A 66 -13.61 1.22 16.38
CA PRO A 66 -14.51 2.26 16.88
C PRO A 66 -13.78 3.53 17.32
N THR A 67 -12.45 3.47 17.44
CA THR A 67 -11.59 4.61 17.79
C THR A 67 -10.99 5.29 16.56
N ALA A 68 -11.31 4.83 15.35
CA ALA A 68 -10.78 5.41 14.13
C ALA A 68 -11.31 6.85 13.92
N GLU A 69 -10.38 7.78 13.68
CA GLU A 69 -10.66 9.19 13.36
C GLU A 69 -11.02 9.37 11.87
N TYR A 70 -11.77 8.44 11.29
CA TYR A 70 -12.19 8.53 9.88
C TYR A 70 -13.36 9.51 9.72
N PRO A 71 -13.40 10.35 8.65
CA PRO A 71 -12.48 10.42 7.50
C PRO A 71 -11.31 11.39 7.66
N GLN A 72 -11.12 12.01 8.82
CA GLN A 72 -10.07 13.00 9.04
C GLN A 72 -8.67 12.38 8.94
N ARG A 73 -8.51 11.16 9.45
CA ARG A 73 -7.26 10.38 9.39
C ARG A 73 -7.52 8.97 8.90
N PHE A 74 -6.65 8.51 8.00
CA PHE A 74 -6.70 7.16 7.43
C PHE A 74 -5.67 6.27 8.12
N GLY A 75 -5.88 6.02 9.42
CA GLY A 75 -5.05 5.11 10.21
C GLY A 75 -5.32 3.63 9.91
N GLY A 76 -4.49 2.76 10.49
CA GLY A 76 -4.66 1.32 10.40
C GLY A 76 -3.87 0.56 11.45
N ARG A 77 -4.44 -0.55 11.90
CA ARG A 77 -3.78 -1.51 12.79
C ARG A 77 -3.63 -2.84 12.08
N LEU A 78 -2.46 -3.47 12.26
CA LEU A 78 -2.19 -4.82 11.78
C LEU A 78 -1.73 -5.67 12.96
N ARG A 79 -2.39 -6.82 13.14
CA ARG A 79 -2.03 -7.82 14.13
C ARG A 79 -1.75 -9.14 13.42
N VAL A 80 -0.58 -9.71 13.67
CA VAL A 80 -0.11 -10.96 13.06
C VAL A 80 0.08 -12.00 14.16
N HIS A 81 -0.60 -13.13 14.01
CA HIS A 81 -0.44 -14.29 14.87
C HIS A 81 0.57 -15.24 14.22
N LEU A 82 1.68 -15.48 14.90
CA LEU A 82 2.77 -16.32 14.44
C LEU A 82 2.64 -17.75 14.98
N TYR A 83 3.35 -18.68 14.36
CA TYR A 83 3.53 -20.03 14.89
C TYR A 83 4.13 -19.96 16.31
N GLY A 84 3.68 -20.87 17.18
CA GLY A 84 4.04 -20.84 18.61
C GLY A 84 3.25 -19.83 19.46
N GLY A 85 2.20 -19.21 18.90
CA GLY A 85 1.25 -18.38 19.65
C GLY A 85 1.69 -16.92 19.87
N ARG A 86 2.90 -16.55 19.43
CA ARG A 86 3.37 -15.16 19.51
C ARG A 86 2.50 -14.24 18.64
N VAL A 87 2.22 -13.05 19.15
CA VAL A 87 1.47 -12.01 18.44
C VAL A 87 2.36 -10.80 18.25
N VAL A 88 2.40 -10.25 17.03
CA VAL A 88 3.03 -8.97 16.72
C VAL A 88 1.95 -8.00 16.27
N GLU A 89 1.95 -6.78 16.81
CA GLU A 89 0.97 -5.75 16.47
C GLU A 89 1.69 -4.45 16.09
N HIS A 90 1.15 -3.77 15.08
CA HIS A 90 1.60 -2.45 14.66
C HIS A 90 0.40 -1.55 14.41
N HIS A 91 0.48 -0.32 14.92
CA HIS A 91 -0.54 0.71 14.76
C HIS A 91 0.05 1.92 14.05
N GLN A 92 -0.54 2.28 12.92
CA GLN A 92 -0.20 3.45 12.13
C GLN A 92 -1.38 4.43 12.21
N PRO A 93 -1.33 5.48 13.05
CA PRO A 93 -2.49 6.33 13.34
C PRO A 93 -2.90 7.24 12.18
N VAL A 94 -1.94 7.63 11.34
CA VAL A 94 -2.14 8.46 10.15
C VAL A 94 -1.56 7.77 8.94
N ASN A 95 -2.21 7.85 7.78
CA ASN A 95 -1.66 7.26 6.57
C ASN A 95 -0.30 7.89 6.22
N ARG A 96 0.65 7.05 5.79
CA ARG A 96 1.87 7.56 5.16
C ARG A 96 1.52 8.38 3.93
N SER A 97 2.39 9.34 3.62
CA SER A 97 2.20 10.39 2.60
C SER A 97 1.08 11.40 2.90
N SER A 98 0.53 11.42 4.11
CA SER A 98 -0.26 12.56 4.58
C SER A 98 0.64 13.74 4.92
N ALA A 99 0.06 14.93 5.09
CA ALA A 99 0.80 16.10 5.57
C ALA A 99 1.44 15.86 6.96
N GLU A 100 0.78 15.09 7.82
CA GLU A 100 1.25 14.74 9.17
C GLU A 100 2.33 13.64 9.16
N CYS A 101 2.37 12.80 8.12
CA CYS A 101 3.34 11.73 7.97
C CYS A 101 3.90 11.70 6.53
N PRO A 102 4.69 12.73 6.16
CA PRO A 102 5.23 12.84 4.81
C PRO A 102 6.23 11.72 4.52
N LEU A 103 6.36 11.38 3.24
CA LEU A 103 7.46 10.54 2.79
C LEU A 103 8.75 11.35 2.83
N THR A 104 9.86 10.70 3.18
CA THR A 104 11.19 11.29 2.99
C THR A 104 11.45 11.49 1.50
N ARG A 105 12.36 12.41 1.17
CA ARG A 105 12.79 12.65 -0.21
C ARG A 105 13.23 11.36 -0.91
N ALA A 106 14.07 10.56 -0.25
CA ALA A 106 14.56 9.29 -0.79
C ALA A 106 13.43 8.31 -1.11
N GLU A 107 12.37 8.26 -0.28
CA GLU A 107 11.19 7.41 -0.54
C GLU A 107 10.35 7.93 -1.70
N VAL A 108 10.20 9.26 -1.84
CA VAL A 108 9.52 9.87 -2.97
C VAL A 108 10.26 9.58 -4.27
N GLU A 109 11.58 9.78 -4.31
CA GLU A 109 12.38 9.48 -5.49
C GLU A 109 12.39 7.99 -5.82
N SER A 110 12.49 7.11 -4.81
CA SER A 110 12.39 5.66 -5.01
C SER A 110 11.05 5.28 -5.66
N LYS A 111 9.93 5.82 -5.14
CA LYS A 111 8.59 5.62 -5.72
C LYS A 111 8.51 6.16 -7.16
N PHE A 112 9.08 7.33 -7.41
CA PHE A 112 9.14 7.90 -8.76
C PHE A 112 9.87 6.97 -9.72
N ARG A 113 11.09 6.52 -9.38
CA ARG A 113 11.88 5.63 -10.24
C ARG A 113 11.15 4.32 -10.55
N ARG A 114 10.47 3.71 -9.57
CA ARG A 114 9.69 2.48 -9.79
C ARG A 114 8.50 2.70 -10.71
N ASN A 115 7.79 3.82 -10.57
CA ASN A 115 6.69 4.17 -11.48
C ASN A 115 7.21 4.50 -12.90
N ALA A 116 8.31 5.23 -12.99
CA ALA A 116 8.90 5.67 -14.25
C ALA A 116 9.49 4.51 -15.07
N ALA A 117 9.94 3.43 -14.43
CA ALA A 117 10.56 2.27 -15.09
C ALA A 117 9.68 1.61 -16.18
N ARG A 118 8.37 1.87 -16.17
CA ARG A 118 7.42 1.38 -17.19
C ARG A 118 7.49 2.15 -18.51
N ALA A 119 8.09 3.34 -18.50
CA ALA A 119 8.15 4.23 -19.65
C ALA A 119 9.57 4.77 -19.92
N LEU A 120 10.42 4.84 -18.89
CA LEU A 120 11.75 5.43 -18.95
C LEU A 120 12.81 4.41 -18.55
N SER A 121 14.00 4.54 -19.15
CA SER A 121 15.19 3.89 -18.62
C SER A 121 15.57 4.48 -17.25
N ARG A 122 16.34 3.74 -16.46
CA ARG A 122 16.84 4.23 -15.15
C ARG A 122 17.60 5.54 -15.30
N ALA A 123 18.48 5.64 -16.30
CA ALA A 123 19.25 6.86 -16.57
C ALA A 123 18.34 8.05 -16.93
N ALA A 124 17.28 7.82 -17.70
CA ALA A 124 16.30 8.85 -18.04
C ALA A 124 15.49 9.30 -16.81
N ALA A 125 15.08 8.35 -15.95
CA ALA A 125 14.40 8.69 -14.70
C ALA A 125 15.31 9.47 -13.74
N ASP A 126 16.58 9.08 -13.61
CA ASP A 126 17.56 9.80 -12.79
C ASP A 126 17.77 11.24 -13.32
N ALA A 127 17.89 11.42 -14.64
CA ALA A 127 17.98 12.75 -15.24
C ALA A 127 16.74 13.64 -14.97
N VAL A 128 15.55 13.04 -14.89
CA VAL A 128 14.33 13.78 -14.50
C VAL A 128 14.40 14.23 -13.03
N VAL A 129 14.87 13.37 -12.13
CA VAL A 129 15.06 13.74 -10.71
C VAL A 129 16.04 14.92 -10.60
N ASP A 130 17.18 14.86 -11.28
CA ASP A 130 18.18 15.93 -11.28
C ASP A 130 17.63 17.24 -11.86
N ALA A 131 16.80 17.16 -12.91
CA ALA A 131 16.15 18.32 -13.51
C ALA A 131 15.10 18.96 -12.58
N ILE A 132 14.36 18.15 -11.81
CA ILE A 132 13.42 18.64 -10.79
C ILE A 132 14.18 19.34 -9.65
N ASP A 133 15.33 18.80 -9.25
CA ASP A 133 16.16 19.32 -8.16
C ASP A 133 16.85 20.65 -8.46
N SER A 134 16.90 21.02 -9.73
CA SER A 134 17.48 22.27 -10.20
C SER A 134 16.46 23.17 -10.90
N LEU A 135 15.17 22.84 -10.79
CA LEU A 135 14.08 23.44 -11.56
C LEU A 135 13.99 24.96 -11.37
N GLU A 136 14.22 25.45 -10.17
CA GLU A 136 14.18 26.88 -9.81
C GLU A 136 15.31 27.70 -10.47
N ARG A 137 16.36 27.03 -10.96
CA ARG A 137 17.49 27.64 -11.66
C ARG A 137 17.49 27.39 -13.17
N CYS A 138 16.55 26.60 -13.68
CA CYS A 138 16.53 26.25 -15.10
C CYS A 138 16.01 27.41 -15.96
N ALA A 139 16.77 27.78 -17.01
CA ALA A 139 16.35 28.78 -17.99
C ALA A 139 15.19 28.30 -18.89
N ASN A 140 15.02 26.98 -19.02
CA ASN A 140 13.92 26.34 -19.75
C ASN A 140 13.66 24.92 -19.24
N LEU A 141 12.53 24.33 -19.64
CA LEU A 141 12.08 22.99 -19.21
C LEU A 141 12.55 21.85 -20.14
N SER A 142 13.50 22.09 -21.05
CA SER A 142 13.91 21.07 -22.02
C SER A 142 14.57 19.86 -21.34
N ALA A 143 15.37 20.09 -20.29
CA ALA A 143 15.97 19.01 -19.51
C ALA A 143 14.93 18.11 -18.84
N LEU A 144 13.83 18.70 -18.36
CA LEU A 144 12.72 17.98 -17.73
C LEU A 144 11.86 17.20 -18.73
N THR A 145 11.60 17.78 -19.91
CA THR A 145 10.61 17.24 -20.87
C THR A 145 11.21 16.27 -21.88
N ARG A 146 12.49 16.40 -22.22
CA ARG A 146 13.16 15.55 -23.23
C ARG A 146 13.09 14.06 -22.92
N PRO A 147 13.25 13.58 -21.66
CA PRO A 147 13.16 12.16 -21.34
C PRO A 147 11.81 11.52 -21.67
N PHE A 148 10.72 12.30 -21.74
CA PHE A 148 9.37 11.81 -22.01
C PHE A 148 8.96 11.88 -23.48
N ARG A 149 9.85 12.34 -24.37
CA ARG A 149 9.57 12.35 -25.81
C ARG A 149 9.73 10.93 -26.37
N PRO A 150 8.81 10.47 -27.23
CA PRO A 150 8.91 9.18 -27.90
C PRO A 150 10.13 9.08 -28.82
#